data_AF-A0A1F6SPN8-F1
#
_entry.id   AF-A0A1F6SPN8-F1
#
_cell.length_a   1.000
_cell.length_b   1.000
_cell.length_c   1.000
_cell.angle_alpha   90.00
_cell.angle_beta   90.00
_cell.angle_gamma   90.00
#
_symmetry.space_group_name_H-M   'P 1'
#
loop_
_entity.id
_entity.type
_entity.pdbx_description
1 polymer ?
#
loop_
_entity_poly.entity_id
_entity_poly.type
_entity_poly.pdbx_seq_one_letter_code
_entity_poly.pdbx_strand_id
1 'polypeptide(L)'
;MPFTKKAKDYLLKAICGKDFVPQGLVEINRYFRLYGPIHFDFIKEGDAIVGVSKDFKFGSIVTSGKNLKELDKNIKDAILTSFEIPSSYAKEAHIKNFNEQQKEYALA
;
A
#
# COMPACT_ATOMS: atom_id res chain seq x y z
N MET A 1 -14.81 -11.33 -12.42
CA MET A 1 -13.69 -10.38 -12.56
C MET A 1 -14.23 -8.96 -12.35
N PRO A 2 -13.65 -8.14 -11.45
CA PRO A 2 -14.32 -6.94 -10.93
C PRO A 2 -14.01 -5.71 -11.78
N PHE A 3 -14.92 -5.36 -12.70
CA PHE A 3 -14.93 -4.03 -13.35
C PHE A 3 -15.35 -2.91 -12.38
N THR A 4 -15.86 -3.25 -11.20
CA THR A 4 -16.43 -2.32 -10.22
C THR A 4 -15.39 -1.55 -9.41
N LYS A 5 -14.21 -2.12 -9.14
CA LYS A 5 -13.16 -1.41 -8.37
C LYS A 5 -12.49 -0.29 -9.16
N LYS A 6 -12.19 -0.52 -10.45
CA LYS A 6 -11.57 0.50 -11.32
C LYS A 6 -12.47 1.70 -11.60
N ALA A 7 -13.78 1.50 -11.61
CA ALA A 7 -14.74 2.57 -11.89
C ALA A 7 -14.80 3.62 -10.77
N LYS A 8 -14.72 3.19 -9.49
CA LYS A 8 -14.74 4.12 -8.34
C LYS A 8 -13.49 5.01 -8.30
N ASP A 9 -12.32 4.44 -8.55
CA ASP A 9 -11.06 5.19 -8.61
C ASP A 9 -11.05 6.27 -9.70
N TYR A 10 -11.65 5.97 -10.85
CA TYR A 10 -11.74 6.93 -11.95
C TYR A 10 -12.78 8.03 -11.68
N LEU A 11 -13.89 7.68 -11.01
CA LEU A 11 -14.92 8.64 -10.59
C LEU A 11 -14.39 9.63 -9.55
N LEU A 12 -13.58 9.18 -8.58
CA LEU A 12 -12.96 10.06 -7.58
C LEU A 12 -12.01 11.07 -8.22
N LYS A 13 -11.19 10.65 -9.20
CA LYS A 13 -10.35 11.59 -9.99
C LYS A 13 -11.18 12.55 -10.86
N ALA A 14 -12.33 12.12 -11.36
CA ALA A 14 -13.19 12.94 -12.23
C ALA A 14 -14.04 13.97 -11.45
N ILE A 15 -14.45 13.65 -10.22
CA ILE A 15 -15.31 14.52 -9.41
C ILE A 15 -14.50 15.61 -8.69
N CYS A 16 -13.26 15.34 -8.30
CA CYS A 16 -12.52 16.21 -7.38
C CYS A 16 -11.45 17.12 -8.05
N GLY A 17 -11.29 17.03 -9.36
CA GLY A 17 -10.34 17.87 -10.10
C GLY A 17 -8.87 17.55 -9.81
N LYS A 18 -7.97 18.14 -10.62
CA LYS A 18 -6.51 17.94 -10.58
C LYS A 18 -5.84 18.30 -9.24
N ASP A 19 -6.55 18.96 -8.34
CA ASP A 19 -6.03 19.54 -7.10
C ASP A 19 -6.45 18.79 -5.82
N PHE A 20 -7.21 17.68 -5.94
CA PHE A 20 -7.48 16.84 -4.77
C PHE A 20 -6.21 16.08 -4.39
N VAL A 21 -5.53 16.57 -3.36
CA VAL A 21 -4.45 15.87 -2.66
C VAL A 21 -5.09 15.19 -1.46
N PRO A 22 -5.20 13.84 -1.43
CA PRO A 22 -5.69 13.15 -0.26
C PRO A 22 -4.87 13.55 0.98
N GLN A 23 -5.53 13.93 2.07
CA GLN A 23 -4.88 14.20 3.36
C GLN A 23 -3.96 13.03 3.76
N GLY A 24 -4.35 11.80 3.40
CA GLY A 24 -3.55 10.59 3.54
C GLY A 24 -2.12 10.69 3.01
N LEU A 25 -1.84 11.45 1.94
CA LEU A 25 -0.47 11.64 1.42
C LEU A 25 0.43 12.42 2.38
N VAL A 26 -0.13 13.34 3.15
CA VAL A 26 0.62 14.06 4.20
C VAL A 26 0.81 13.15 5.41
N GLU A 27 -0.23 12.38 5.76
CA GLU A 27 -0.21 11.48 6.92
C GLU A 27 0.75 10.30 6.72
N ILE A 28 0.78 9.70 5.54
CA ILE A 28 1.73 8.63 5.22
C ILE A 28 3.17 9.14 5.28
N ASN A 29 3.44 10.37 4.83
CA ASN A 29 4.76 10.99 4.95
C ASN A 29 5.14 11.27 6.41
N ARG A 30 4.20 11.82 7.18
CA ARG A 30 4.40 12.00 8.62
C ARG A 30 4.64 10.66 9.32
N TYR A 31 3.89 9.62 8.98
CA TYR A 31 4.04 8.28 9.54
C TYR A 31 5.46 7.74 9.30
N PHE A 32 5.91 7.70 8.03
CA PHE A 32 7.23 7.15 7.70
C PHE A 32 8.37 7.98 8.30
N ARG A 33 8.19 9.29 8.51
CA ARG A 33 9.17 10.13 9.23
C ARG A 33 9.24 9.84 10.73
N LEU A 34 8.11 9.51 11.36
CA LEU A 34 8.04 9.28 12.81
C LEU A 34 8.40 7.84 13.19
N TYR A 35 7.97 6.87 12.39
CA TYR A 35 8.06 5.44 12.74
C TYR A 35 9.02 4.65 11.87
N GLY A 36 9.46 5.23 10.74
CA GLY A 36 10.34 4.54 9.80
C GLY A 36 9.61 3.54 8.89
N PRO A 37 10.37 2.67 8.20
CA PRO A 37 9.83 1.66 7.29
C PRO A 37 8.89 0.67 7.98
N ILE A 38 7.96 0.09 7.22
CA ILE A 38 7.12 -1.01 7.69
C ILE A 38 7.75 -2.32 7.24
N HIS A 39 7.98 -3.23 8.18
CA HIS A 39 8.56 -4.54 7.95
C HIS A 39 7.45 -5.60 7.79
N PHE A 40 7.62 -6.51 6.84
CA PHE A 40 6.68 -7.61 6.61
C PHE A 40 7.34 -8.98 6.76
N ASP A 41 6.65 -9.90 7.43
CA ASP A 41 6.91 -11.33 7.32
C ASP A 41 6.15 -11.91 6.14
N PHE A 42 6.84 -12.73 5.33
CA PHE A 42 6.20 -13.49 4.26
C PHE A 42 6.17 -14.96 4.64
N ILE A 43 4.97 -15.51 4.71
CA ILE A 43 4.69 -16.91 5.03
C ILE A 43 4.12 -17.54 3.77
N LYS A 44 4.64 -18.70 3.37
CA LYS A 44 4.08 -19.45 2.26
C LYS A 44 2.97 -20.37 2.80
N GLU A 45 1.75 -20.18 2.32
CA GLU A 45 0.61 -21.04 2.62
C GLU A 45 0.04 -21.64 1.34
N GLY A 46 0.29 -22.94 1.14
CA GLY A 46 -0.06 -23.65 -0.09
C GLY A 46 0.54 -22.98 -1.33
N ASP A 47 -0.34 -22.52 -2.23
CA ASP A 47 0.02 -21.85 -3.48
C ASP A 47 0.09 -20.31 -3.37
N ALA A 48 -0.11 -19.76 -2.17
CA ALA A 48 -0.07 -18.32 -1.92
C ALA A 48 1.07 -17.92 -0.97
N ILE A 49 1.48 -16.66 -1.08
CA ILE A 49 2.39 -16.01 -0.16
C ILE A 49 1.58 -14.98 0.63
N VAL A 50 1.58 -15.09 1.95
CA VAL A 50 0.90 -14.19 2.88
C VAL A 50 1.93 -13.23 3.47
N GLY A 51 1.68 -11.93 3.37
CA GLY A 51 2.47 -10.88 3.98
C GLY A 51 1.78 -10.31 5.21
N VAL A 52 2.47 -10.29 6.35
CA VAL A 52 1.98 -9.75 7.63
C VAL A 52 2.92 -8.66 8.13
N SER A 53 2.42 -7.46 8.39
CA SER A 53 3.22 -6.36 8.94
C SER A 53 3.60 -6.62 10.40
N LYS A 54 4.85 -6.34 10.78
CA LYS A 54 5.33 -6.52 12.17
C LYS A 54 5.12 -5.30 13.07
N ASP A 55 5.26 -4.12 12.49
CA ASP A 55 5.52 -2.89 13.23
C ASP A 55 4.70 -1.71 12.73
N PHE A 56 3.64 -2.00 11.97
CA PHE A 56 2.66 -1.01 11.56
C PHE A 56 1.91 -0.45 12.78
N LYS A 57 1.99 0.86 13.03
CA LYS A 57 1.44 1.44 14.28
C LYS A 57 -0.07 1.63 14.28
N PHE A 58 -0.72 1.58 13.13
CA PHE A 58 -2.17 1.74 13.02
C PHE A 58 -2.92 0.40 12.94
N GLY A 59 -2.26 -0.70 13.33
CA GLY A 59 -2.88 -2.02 13.42
C GLY A 59 -2.01 -3.09 12.78
N SER A 60 -2.59 -3.89 11.89
CA SER A 60 -1.84 -4.91 11.16
C SER A 60 -2.31 -4.99 9.72
N ILE A 61 -1.38 -4.93 8.79
CA ILE A 61 -1.60 -5.14 7.37
C ILE A 61 -1.34 -6.62 7.09
N VAL A 62 -2.40 -7.32 6.67
CA VAL A 62 -2.34 -8.71 6.23
C VAL A 62 -2.79 -8.78 4.78
N THR A 63 -1.93 -9.25 3.90
CA THR A 63 -2.23 -9.39 2.46
C THR A 63 -1.73 -10.73 1.94
N SER A 64 -2.21 -11.16 0.78
CA SER A 64 -1.71 -12.36 0.12
C SER A 64 -1.55 -12.14 -1.37
N GLY A 65 -0.72 -12.94 -2.02
CA GLY A 65 -0.54 -12.96 -3.47
C GLY A 65 -0.06 -14.33 -3.95
N LYS A 66 -0.36 -14.69 -5.21
CA LYS A 66 0.07 -15.97 -5.80
C LYS A 66 1.57 -15.99 -6.11
N ASN A 67 2.19 -14.83 -6.17
CA ASN A 67 3.62 -14.64 -6.37
C ASN A 67 4.07 -13.34 -5.70
N LEU A 68 5.38 -13.14 -5.60
CA LEU A 68 5.97 -11.97 -4.94
C LEU A 68 5.55 -10.65 -5.59
N LYS A 69 5.34 -10.61 -6.90
CA LYS A 69 4.92 -9.40 -7.62
C LYS A 69 3.49 -9.00 -7.29
N GLU A 70 2.59 -9.96 -7.20
CA GLU A 70 1.20 -9.75 -6.77
C GLU A 70 1.14 -9.35 -5.30
N LEU A 71 1.93 -10.02 -4.46
CA LEU A 71 2.03 -9.68 -3.04
C LEU A 71 2.54 -8.25 -2.84
N ASP A 72 3.62 -7.85 -3.51
CA ASP A 72 4.17 -6.49 -3.42
C ASP A 72 3.14 -5.42 -3.82
N LYS A 73 2.40 -5.68 -4.89
CA LYS A 73 1.32 -4.80 -5.32
C LYS A 73 0.22 -4.70 -4.25
N ASN A 74 -0.17 -5.82 -3.67
CA ASN A 74 -1.22 -5.86 -2.65
C ASN A 74 -0.78 -5.21 -1.34
N ILE A 75 0.49 -5.34 -0.96
CA ILE A 75 1.07 -4.64 0.19
C ILE A 75 1.00 -3.12 -0.03
N LYS A 76 1.47 -2.62 -1.18
CA LYS A 76 1.41 -1.18 -1.51
C LYS A 76 -0.03 -0.67 -1.49
N ASP A 77 -0.96 -1.41 -2.08
CA ASP A 77 -2.39 -1.07 -2.09
C ASP A 77 -2.99 -1.02 -0.69
N ALA A 78 -2.64 -1.98 0.16
CA ALA A 78 -3.11 -2.04 1.54
C ALA A 78 -2.52 -0.92 2.41
N ILE A 79 -1.25 -0.56 2.21
CA ILE A 79 -0.65 0.62 2.86
C ILE A 79 -1.43 1.86 2.43
N LEU A 80 -1.62 2.11 1.13
CA LEU A 80 -2.39 3.27 0.65
C LEU A 80 -3.80 3.31 1.24
N THR A 81 -4.50 2.17 1.23
CA THR A 81 -5.84 2.03 1.80
C THR A 81 -5.87 2.36 3.29
N SER A 82 -4.83 1.99 4.04
CA SER A 82 -4.71 2.28 5.48
C SER A 82 -4.58 3.77 5.78
N PHE A 83 -4.18 4.58 4.79
CA PHE A 83 -4.13 6.04 4.87
C PHE A 83 -5.26 6.70 4.07
N GLU A 84 -6.29 5.95 3.68
CA GLU A 84 -7.41 6.44 2.86
C GLU A 84 -6.97 7.06 1.51
N ILE A 85 -5.81 6.63 1.00
CA ILE A 85 -5.27 7.08 -0.28
C ILE A 85 -5.78 6.15 -1.37
N PRO A 86 -6.47 6.66 -2.41
CA PRO A 86 -6.86 5.85 -3.55
C PRO A 86 -5.64 5.29 -4.29
N SER A 87 -5.70 4.06 -4.78
CA SER A 87 -4.61 3.39 -5.50
C SER A 87 -4.14 4.17 -6.74
N SER A 88 -4.99 5.04 -7.29
CA SER A 88 -4.65 5.95 -8.39
C SER A 88 -3.57 6.99 -8.04
N TYR A 89 -3.25 7.18 -6.76
CA TYR A 89 -2.16 8.03 -6.24
C TYR A 89 -0.90 7.22 -5.88
N ALA A 90 -0.83 5.93 -6.25
CA ALA A 90 0.32 5.09 -5.93
C ALA A 90 1.65 5.63 -6.47
N LYS A 91 1.63 6.40 -7.57
CA LYS A 91 2.85 7.03 -8.12
C LYS A 91 3.28 8.21 -7.25
N GLU A 92 2.33 8.99 -6.78
CA GLU A 92 2.48 10.18 -5.96
C GLU A 92 2.85 9.84 -4.51
N ALA A 93 2.45 8.67 -4.02
CA ALA A 93 2.83 8.17 -2.71
C ALA A 93 4.25 7.59 -2.65
N HIS A 94 4.91 7.35 -3.80
CA HIS A 94 6.30 6.89 -3.87
C HIS A 94 6.69 5.69 -2.97
N ILE A 95 5.74 4.82 -2.60
CA ILE A 95 6.03 3.67 -1.74
C ILE A 95 6.88 2.65 -2.51
N LYS A 96 8.08 2.37 -2.02
CA LYS A 96 8.95 1.31 -2.54
C LYS A 96 9.26 0.27 -1.49
N ASN A 97 9.45 -0.94 -1.98
CA ASN A 97 10.15 -1.97 -1.22
C ASN A 97 11.65 -1.64 -1.37
N PHE A 98 12.29 -1.24 -0.27
CA PHE A 98 13.69 -0.80 -0.28
C PHE A 98 14.68 -1.96 -0.29
N ASN A 99 14.22 -3.17 0.02
CA ASN A 99 15.08 -4.33 0.07
C ASN A 99 14.27 -5.61 -0.16
N GLU A 100 14.48 -6.24 -1.32
CA GLU A 100 13.85 -7.53 -1.65
C GLU A 100 14.14 -8.63 -0.61
N GLN A 101 15.24 -8.50 0.15
CA GLN A 101 15.62 -9.44 1.21
C GLN A 101 15.04 -9.08 2.58
N GLN A 102 14.93 -7.79 2.92
CA GLN A 102 14.43 -7.35 4.23
C GLN A 102 12.91 -7.09 4.28
N LYS A 103 12.23 -7.07 3.12
CA LYS A 103 10.76 -6.94 3.02
C LYS A 103 10.25 -5.66 3.70
N GLU A 104 10.97 -4.57 3.44
CA GLU A 104 10.78 -3.26 4.07
C GLU A 104 10.14 -2.28 3.08
N TYR A 105 9.06 -1.64 3.52
CA TYR A 105 8.31 -0.68 2.72
C TYR A 105 8.44 0.72 3.32
N ALA A 106 8.86 1.70 2.51
CA ALA A 106 8.95 3.10 2.90
C ALA A 106 8.72 4.04 1.69
N LEU A 107 8.73 5.35 1.93
CA LEU A 107 8.69 6.37 0.87
C LEU A 107 10.06 6.49 0.18
N ALA A 108 10.06 6.52 -1.15
CA ALA A 108 11.22 6.65 -2.02
C ALA A 108 11.63 8.08 -2.35
#